data_AF-A0A169YEB8-F1
#
_entry.id   AF-A0A169YEB8-F1
#
_cell.length_a   1.000
_cell.length_b   1.000
_cell.length_c   1.000
_cell.angle_alpha   90.00
_cell.angle_beta   90.00
_cell.angle_gamma   90.00
#
_symmetry.space_group_name_H-M   'P 1'
#
loop_
_entity.id
_entity.type
_entity.pdbx_description
1 polymer ?
#
loop_
_entity_poly.entity_id
_entity_poly.type
_entity_poly.pdbx_seq_one_letter_code
_entity_poly.pdbx_strand_id
1 'polypeptide(L)'
;MLWQHPTNYTYQTHLESGSDKKWSKAFPPIAILNVHTRTLGPNHNNAIEARIDDILLPEMEDDAVRIAQPVYPPNPRQWRLCMEEDAINWFHTEISNPVLALFTTYPNLLQASHDKPIDLEVSHNETVDIGYSVSLVGQPANRRHLVIGEFKRCLITAAQWQAGRLTGAQRNFSQELRGRSRPLTWVADFPEPCDNRYAYKYACPQILSFDGETLLMLQFRAAKVADIKDANCPVDCWVIPRANVGGTPLRYALYRFLVQGFRRCQGCTANPGLQLNDVTAHRRYFFNGVPVWKINGTETDRPWGYQRRLHCDSGAFYWADSSGNALMDDNGAIVWDTLAYWSA
;
A
#
# COMPACT_ATOMS: atom_id res chain seq x y z
N MET A 1 6.95 12.18 -15.35
CA MET A 1 7.93 11.74 -14.34
C MET A 1 7.79 10.25 -14.00
N LEU A 2 6.63 9.77 -13.51
CA LEU A 2 6.41 8.38 -13.05
C LEU A 2 7.04 7.26 -13.90
N TRP A 3 6.94 7.38 -15.22
CA TRP A 3 7.44 6.42 -16.21
C TRP A 3 8.97 6.39 -16.40
N GLN A 4 9.72 7.24 -15.70
CA GLN A 4 11.17 7.35 -15.81
C GLN A 4 11.86 6.59 -14.68
N HIS A 5 12.83 5.74 -15.03
CA HIS A 5 13.76 5.14 -14.07
C HIS A 5 14.67 6.21 -13.43
N PRO A 6 15.16 6.02 -12.20
CA PRO A 6 16.25 6.82 -11.64
C PRO A 6 17.49 6.78 -12.53
N THR A 7 18.13 7.94 -12.72
CA THR A 7 19.29 8.10 -13.62
C THR A 7 20.59 8.38 -12.88
N ASN A 8 20.52 8.73 -11.59
CA ASN A 8 21.69 9.04 -10.77
C ASN A 8 22.56 7.79 -10.53
N TYR A 9 23.88 7.95 -10.70
CA TYR A 9 24.83 6.86 -10.52
C TYR A 9 24.76 6.30 -9.10
N THR A 10 24.72 4.97 -8.99
CA THR A 10 24.56 4.27 -7.72
C THR A 10 25.54 3.09 -7.65
N TYR A 11 26.47 3.15 -6.70
CA TYR A 11 27.36 2.05 -6.34
C TYR A 11 26.76 1.27 -5.17
N GLN A 12 26.46 -0.01 -5.39
CA GLN A 12 25.94 -0.92 -4.37
C GLN A 12 27.11 -1.67 -3.71
N THR A 13 27.16 -1.71 -2.37
CA THR A 13 28.24 -2.42 -1.64
C THR A 13 27.96 -3.91 -1.44
N HIS A 14 26.70 -4.33 -1.59
CA HIS A 14 26.25 -5.70 -1.33
C HIS A 14 26.50 -6.21 0.10
N LEU A 15 26.69 -5.30 1.07
CA LEU A 15 26.73 -5.66 2.49
C LEU A 15 25.32 -6.05 2.95
N GLU A 16 25.17 -7.21 3.57
CA GLU A 16 23.85 -7.71 3.99
C GLU A 16 23.48 -7.29 5.42
N SER A 17 22.17 -7.22 5.69
CA SER A 17 21.55 -7.17 7.02
C SER A 17 20.76 -8.46 7.25
N GLY A 18 20.79 -9.03 8.45
CA GLY A 18 19.98 -10.21 8.79
C GLY A 18 18.55 -9.87 9.24
N SER A 19 17.62 -10.81 9.05
CA SER A 19 16.31 -10.86 9.75
C SER A 19 16.16 -12.20 10.48
N ASP A 20 16.33 -12.18 11.81
CA ASP A 20 15.94 -13.27 12.72
C ASP A 20 15.35 -12.71 14.02
N LYS A 21 14.45 -11.72 13.90
CA LYS A 21 13.79 -11.13 15.06
C LYS A 21 12.91 -12.19 15.75
N LYS A 22 13.30 -12.63 16.95
CA LYS A 22 12.67 -13.76 17.69
C LYS A 22 11.14 -13.69 17.77
N TRP A 23 10.56 -12.48 17.85
CA TRP A 23 9.11 -12.27 17.95
C TRP A 23 8.34 -12.63 16.67
N SER A 24 8.96 -12.57 15.47
CA SER A 24 8.26 -12.83 14.21
C SER A 24 7.83 -14.29 14.09
N LYS A 25 8.53 -15.20 14.78
CA LYS A 25 8.28 -16.65 14.82
C LYS A 25 6.89 -17.01 15.35
N ALA A 26 6.18 -16.07 15.98
CA ALA A 26 4.78 -16.23 16.38
C ALA A 26 3.75 -16.04 15.23
N PHE A 27 4.19 -15.64 14.02
CA PHE A 27 3.32 -15.46 12.86
C PHE A 27 3.45 -16.63 11.89
N PRO A 28 2.37 -17.04 11.21
CA PRO A 28 2.53 -17.90 10.05
C PRO A 28 3.34 -17.14 8.99
N PRO A 29 4.32 -17.79 8.34
CA PRO A 29 4.94 -17.24 7.14
C PRO A 29 3.90 -16.94 6.06
N ILE A 30 4.24 -16.09 5.10
CA ILE A 30 3.38 -15.89 3.93
C ILE A 30 3.44 -17.15 3.06
N ALA A 31 2.40 -17.98 3.17
CA ALA A 31 2.30 -19.26 2.47
C ALA A 31 1.61 -19.15 1.10
N ILE A 32 0.66 -18.22 0.94
CA ILE A 32 -0.09 -17.99 -0.30
C ILE A 32 0.36 -16.65 -0.89
N LEU A 33 1.34 -16.72 -1.80
CA LEU A 33 1.94 -15.56 -2.47
C LEU A 33 1.51 -15.51 -3.95
N ASN A 34 0.68 -14.54 -4.30
CA ASN A 34 0.29 -14.29 -5.69
C ASN A 34 1.38 -13.40 -6.33
N VAL A 35 2.28 -14.00 -7.11
CA VAL A 35 3.37 -13.23 -7.75
C VAL A 35 2.88 -12.54 -9.02
N HIS A 36 3.07 -11.22 -9.07
CA HIS A 36 2.61 -10.35 -10.15
C HIS A 36 3.73 -9.71 -10.96
N THR A 37 4.99 -10.09 -10.71
CA THR A 37 6.15 -9.73 -11.53
C THR A 37 6.60 -10.88 -12.42
N ARG A 38 6.99 -10.57 -13.66
CA ARG A 38 7.61 -11.52 -14.60
C ARG A 38 8.88 -10.94 -15.21
N THR A 39 9.84 -11.81 -15.49
CA THR A 39 11.02 -11.49 -16.30
C THR A 39 10.61 -11.40 -17.77
N LEU A 40 10.93 -10.28 -18.42
CA LEU A 40 10.79 -10.12 -19.86
C LEU A 40 11.89 -10.90 -20.61
N GLY A 41 11.70 -11.15 -21.90
CA GLY A 41 12.68 -11.88 -22.70
C GLY A 41 14.01 -11.12 -22.90
N PRO A 42 15.04 -11.77 -23.48
CA PRO A 42 16.36 -11.18 -23.71
C PRO A 42 16.34 -9.85 -24.47
N ASN A 43 15.36 -9.65 -25.37
CA ASN A 43 15.14 -8.40 -26.12
C ASN A 43 14.86 -7.17 -25.22
N HIS A 44 14.52 -7.39 -23.95
CA HIS A 44 14.31 -6.36 -22.94
C HIS A 44 15.38 -6.42 -21.83
N ASN A 45 16.58 -6.93 -22.13
CA ASN A 45 17.68 -7.13 -21.17
C ASN A 45 17.29 -7.95 -19.91
N ASN A 46 16.31 -8.86 -20.04
CA ASN A 46 15.70 -9.60 -18.93
C ASN A 46 15.12 -8.69 -17.81
N ALA A 47 14.68 -7.48 -18.14
CA ALA A 47 14.04 -6.58 -17.20
C ALA A 47 12.75 -7.16 -16.60
N ILE A 48 12.36 -6.67 -15.43
CA ILE A 48 11.17 -7.15 -14.71
C ILE A 48 9.97 -6.23 -14.99
N GLU A 49 8.90 -6.83 -15.52
CA GLU A 49 7.60 -6.19 -15.63
C GLU A 49 6.73 -6.57 -14.43
N ALA A 50 6.13 -5.57 -13.80
CA ALA A 50 5.14 -5.70 -12.74
C ALA A 50 3.73 -5.47 -13.30
N ARG A 51 2.89 -6.50 -13.25
CA ARG A 51 1.46 -6.44 -13.59
C ARG A 51 0.70 -5.71 -12.49
N ILE A 52 0.80 -4.38 -12.50
CA ILE A 52 0.17 -3.51 -11.52
C ILE A 52 -1.28 -3.24 -11.94
N ASP A 53 -1.50 -2.93 -13.21
CA ASP A 53 -2.81 -2.63 -13.80
C ASP A 53 -3.80 -3.79 -13.79
N ASP A 54 -3.31 -5.02 -13.89
CA ASP A 54 -4.16 -6.22 -13.87
C ASP A 54 -4.74 -6.53 -12.47
N ILE A 55 -4.19 -5.95 -11.40
CA ILE A 55 -4.34 -6.43 -10.01
C ILE A 55 -4.76 -5.34 -9.03
N LEU A 56 -4.17 -4.14 -9.14
CA LEU A 56 -4.63 -2.98 -8.38
C LEU A 56 -5.89 -2.40 -9.03
N LEU A 57 -6.56 -1.48 -8.34
CA LEU A 57 -7.67 -0.76 -8.97
C LEU A 57 -7.15 0.06 -10.18
N PRO A 58 -7.98 0.20 -11.23
CA PRO A 58 -7.62 0.98 -12.40
C PRO A 58 -7.43 2.45 -12.01
N GLU A 59 -6.72 3.19 -12.88
CA GLU A 59 -6.64 4.64 -12.78
C GLU A 59 -8.05 5.25 -12.97
N MET A 60 -8.33 6.28 -12.18
CA MET A 60 -9.61 6.98 -12.16
C MET A 60 -9.39 8.47 -12.44
N GLU A 61 -10.46 9.25 -12.41
CA GLU A 61 -10.44 10.66 -12.84
C GLU A 61 -9.46 11.54 -12.01
N ASP A 62 -9.20 11.18 -10.75
CA ASP A 62 -8.22 11.89 -9.91
C ASP A 62 -6.74 11.54 -10.23
N ASP A 63 -6.48 10.40 -10.87
CA ASP A 63 -5.13 10.06 -11.33
C ASP A 63 -4.65 11.07 -12.39
N ALA A 64 -5.55 11.56 -13.25
CA ALA A 64 -5.23 12.60 -14.22
C ALA A 64 -4.80 13.92 -13.55
N VAL A 65 -5.50 14.38 -12.51
CA VAL A 65 -5.17 15.65 -11.82
C VAL A 65 -3.94 15.54 -10.91
N ARG A 66 -3.63 14.33 -10.40
CA ARG A 66 -2.34 14.01 -9.77
C ARG A 66 -1.20 14.05 -10.77
N ILE A 67 -1.33 13.34 -11.90
CA ILE A 67 -0.29 13.24 -12.93
C ILE A 67 0.01 14.60 -13.57
N ALA A 68 -0.98 15.51 -13.60
CA ALA A 68 -0.82 16.89 -14.02
C ALA A 68 -0.08 17.81 -13.03
N GLN A 69 0.19 17.38 -11.79
CA GLN A 69 0.95 18.18 -10.82
C GLN A 69 2.40 18.41 -11.29
N PRO A 70 2.99 19.58 -10.99
CA PRO A 70 4.37 19.88 -11.34
C PRO A 70 5.34 18.99 -10.53
N VAL A 71 6.15 18.20 -11.24
CA VAL A 71 7.22 17.37 -10.64
C VAL A 71 8.53 17.62 -11.35
N TYR A 72 9.56 17.93 -10.57
CA TYR A 72 10.93 18.11 -11.04
C TYR A 72 11.74 16.81 -10.83
N PRO A 73 12.72 16.52 -11.71
CA PRO A 73 13.64 15.41 -11.49
C PRO A 73 14.51 15.65 -10.25
N PRO A 74 15.01 14.60 -9.58
CA PRO A 74 16.02 14.75 -8.53
C PRO A 74 17.28 15.44 -9.06
N ASN A 75 17.94 16.20 -8.20
CA ASN A 75 19.23 16.82 -8.54
C ASN A 75 20.30 15.76 -8.87
N PRO A 76 21.23 16.03 -9.81
CA PRO A 76 22.33 15.13 -10.10
C PRO A 76 23.15 14.78 -8.85
N ARG A 77 23.29 13.48 -8.57
CA ARG A 77 24.00 12.97 -7.38
C ARG A 77 24.65 11.61 -7.70
N GLN A 78 25.71 11.29 -6.95
CA GLN A 78 26.27 9.95 -6.89
C GLN A 78 25.94 9.32 -5.54
N TRP A 79 25.55 8.06 -5.56
CA TRP A 79 25.13 7.29 -4.40
C TRP A 79 26.09 6.13 -4.12
N ARG A 80 26.36 5.87 -2.85
CA ARG A 80 27.04 4.67 -2.36
C ARG A 80 26.16 4.04 -1.30
N LEU A 81 25.57 2.89 -1.59
CA LEU A 81 24.65 2.20 -0.69
C LEU A 81 25.46 1.25 0.21
N CYS A 82 25.80 1.70 1.42
CA CYS A 82 26.65 0.99 2.41
C CYS A 82 25.88 0.61 3.68
N MET A 83 24.95 1.47 4.07
CA MET A 83 24.06 1.33 5.22
C MET A 83 22.59 1.35 4.78
N GLU A 84 21.70 0.91 5.66
CA GLU A 84 20.25 1.01 5.47
C GLU A 84 19.80 2.46 5.22
N GLU A 85 20.39 3.41 5.96
CA GLU A 85 20.17 4.86 5.79
C GLU A 85 20.54 5.38 4.39
N ASP A 86 21.55 4.82 3.73
CA ASP A 86 21.89 5.20 2.35
C ASP A 86 20.77 4.77 1.39
N ALA A 87 20.18 3.59 1.60
CA ALA A 87 19.07 3.08 0.82
C ALA A 87 17.76 3.85 1.09
N ILE A 88 17.51 4.25 2.34
CA ILE A 88 16.42 5.15 2.75
C ILE A 88 16.53 6.49 1.99
N ASN A 89 17.69 7.15 2.10
CA ASN A 89 17.94 8.47 1.51
C ASN A 89 17.89 8.43 -0.03
N TRP A 90 18.44 7.37 -0.64
CA TRP A 90 18.30 7.08 -2.07
C TRP A 90 16.82 6.94 -2.45
N PHE A 91 16.06 6.11 -1.75
CA PHE A 91 14.65 5.85 -2.07
C PHE A 91 13.81 7.12 -1.91
N HIS A 92 14.04 7.93 -0.88
CA HIS A 92 13.34 9.19 -0.73
C HIS A 92 13.67 10.17 -1.87
N THR A 93 14.95 10.37 -2.16
CA THR A 93 15.38 11.32 -3.18
C THR A 93 14.96 10.90 -4.59
N GLU A 94 15.18 9.63 -4.94
CA GLU A 94 14.94 9.13 -6.30
C GLU A 94 13.49 8.73 -6.55
N ILE A 95 12.78 8.18 -5.55
CA ILE A 95 11.45 7.55 -5.72
C ILE A 95 10.35 8.31 -4.96
N SER A 96 10.45 8.43 -3.64
CA SER A 96 9.38 8.97 -2.79
C SER A 96 9.04 10.42 -3.12
N ASN A 97 10.02 11.32 -3.09
CA ASN A 97 9.78 12.76 -3.22
C ASN A 97 9.20 13.11 -4.61
N PRO A 98 9.69 12.54 -5.73
CA PRO A 98 9.06 12.75 -7.04
C PRO A 98 7.64 12.16 -7.17
N VAL A 99 7.28 11.13 -6.38
CA VAL A 99 5.92 10.58 -6.35
C VAL A 99 5.02 11.44 -5.47
N LEU A 100 5.48 11.87 -4.29
CA LEU A 100 4.73 12.73 -3.35
C LEU A 100 4.43 14.11 -3.91
N ALA A 101 5.25 14.63 -4.83
CA ALA A 101 4.96 15.85 -5.57
C ALA A 101 3.66 15.76 -6.43
N LEU A 102 3.16 14.55 -6.71
CA LEU A 102 1.85 14.34 -7.35
C LEU A 102 0.68 14.36 -6.35
N PHE A 103 0.99 14.29 -5.06
CA PHE A 103 0.07 14.28 -3.92
C PHE A 103 0.22 15.55 -3.08
N THR A 104 0.38 16.70 -3.74
CA THR A 104 0.37 18.03 -3.10
C THR A 104 -1.04 18.42 -2.66
N THR A 105 -2.03 18.17 -3.53
CA THR A 105 -3.42 18.61 -3.35
C THR A 105 -4.42 17.47 -3.28
N TYR A 106 -4.19 16.34 -3.98
CA TYR A 106 -5.24 15.37 -4.32
C TYR A 106 -5.01 13.93 -3.80
N PRO A 107 -5.11 13.62 -2.50
CA PRO A 107 -5.02 14.52 -1.36
C PRO A 107 -3.55 14.88 -1.07
N ASN A 108 -3.34 15.81 -0.13
CA ASN A 108 -2.03 15.96 0.51
C ASN A 108 -1.72 14.70 1.36
N LEU A 109 -0.51 14.13 1.19
CA LEU A 109 -0.05 12.98 1.96
C LEU A 109 1.04 13.35 2.97
N LEU A 110 0.87 12.89 4.21
CA LEU A 110 1.92 12.96 5.23
C LEU A 110 2.86 11.76 5.07
N GLN A 111 4.10 12.04 4.70
CA GLN A 111 5.23 11.14 4.92
C GLN A 111 5.79 11.35 6.33
N ALA A 112 6.00 10.27 7.07
CA ALA A 112 6.71 10.29 8.34
C ALA A 112 7.77 9.18 8.40
N SER A 113 9.00 9.53 8.75
CA SER A 113 10.07 8.56 9.04
C SER A 113 9.95 8.09 10.49
N HIS A 114 10.25 6.81 10.75
CA HIS A 114 10.02 6.19 12.05
C HIS A 114 8.58 6.42 12.58
N ASP A 115 7.58 6.27 11.71
CA ASP A 115 6.18 6.53 12.06
C ASP A 115 5.61 5.43 12.95
N LYS A 116 4.73 5.80 13.88
CA LYS A 116 4.07 4.87 14.80
C LYS A 116 2.73 4.40 14.22
N PRO A 117 2.18 3.25 14.66
CA PRO A 117 0.81 2.90 14.32
C PRO A 117 -0.15 4.02 14.76
N ILE A 118 -1.20 4.26 13.97
CA ILE A 118 -2.20 5.29 14.31
C ILE A 118 -3.28 4.63 15.17
N ASP A 119 -2.98 4.59 16.46
CA ASP A 119 -3.91 4.24 17.54
C ASP A 119 -3.84 5.38 18.57
N LEU A 120 -4.99 5.94 18.92
CA LEU A 120 -5.08 7.06 19.88
C LEU A 120 -5.20 6.57 21.33
N GLU A 121 -5.54 5.29 21.54
CA GLU A 121 -5.78 4.70 22.86
C GLU A 121 -4.54 3.98 23.41
N VAL A 122 -3.61 3.58 22.54
CA VAL A 122 -2.48 2.73 22.91
C VAL A 122 -1.13 3.38 22.57
N SER A 123 -0.31 3.63 23.60
CA SER A 123 1.08 4.04 23.39
C SER A 123 1.89 2.97 22.65
N HIS A 124 2.70 3.41 21.69
CA HIS A 124 3.52 2.54 20.86
C HIS A 124 4.99 2.95 20.92
N ASN A 125 5.88 1.97 21.08
CA ASN A 125 7.33 2.18 21.15
C ASN A 125 8.03 1.88 19.82
N GLU A 126 7.32 1.27 18.87
CA GLU A 126 7.89 0.69 17.66
C GLU A 126 7.36 1.40 16.42
N THR A 127 8.24 1.55 15.44
CA THR A 127 8.12 2.49 14.32
C THR A 127 8.37 1.79 12.99
N VAL A 128 7.62 2.11 11.94
CA VAL A 128 8.02 1.76 10.56
C VAL A 128 9.05 2.75 10.10
N ASP A 129 10.08 2.31 9.38
CA ASP A 129 11.08 3.25 8.83
C ASP A 129 10.42 4.36 8.00
N ILE A 130 9.33 4.04 7.29
CA ILE A 130 8.44 5.03 6.66
C ILE A 130 6.96 4.68 6.80
N GLY A 131 6.15 5.69 7.16
CA GLY A 131 4.70 5.69 7.01
C GLY A 131 4.26 6.74 6.00
N TYR A 132 3.37 6.36 5.08
CA TYR A 132 2.59 7.29 4.26
C TYR A 132 1.17 7.30 4.79
N SER A 133 0.58 8.48 5.01
CA SER A 133 -0.75 8.59 5.61
C SER A 133 -1.56 9.76 5.05
N VAL A 134 -2.88 9.68 5.21
CA VAL A 134 -3.87 10.67 4.78
C VAL A 134 -4.84 10.95 5.92
N SER A 135 -5.45 12.14 5.94
CA SER A 135 -6.56 12.50 6.83
C SER A 135 -7.74 13.02 6.03
N LEU A 136 -8.96 12.91 6.57
CA LEU A 136 -10.14 13.57 6.00
C LEU A 136 -10.04 15.11 6.14
N VAL A 137 -10.74 15.85 5.27
CA VAL A 137 -10.77 17.33 5.32
C VAL A 137 -11.27 17.80 6.68
N GLY A 138 -10.53 18.71 7.30
CA GLY A 138 -10.85 19.25 8.63
C GLY A 138 -10.78 18.25 9.78
N GLN A 139 -10.36 17.00 9.54
CA GLN A 139 -10.35 15.93 10.54
C GLN A 139 -8.96 15.26 10.64
N PRO A 140 -7.90 15.99 11.06
CA PRO A 140 -6.55 15.45 11.19
C PRO A 140 -6.43 14.30 12.19
N ALA A 141 -7.34 14.19 13.17
CA ALA A 141 -7.42 13.07 14.09
C ALA A 141 -7.82 11.74 13.40
N ASN A 142 -8.53 11.81 12.27
CA ASN A 142 -8.90 10.64 11.46
C ASN A 142 -7.80 10.26 10.45
N ARG A 143 -6.53 10.44 10.83
CA ARG A 143 -5.35 10.02 10.06
C ARG A 143 -5.38 8.50 9.88
N ARG A 144 -5.05 8.02 8.69
CA ARG A 144 -4.88 6.60 8.38
C ARG A 144 -3.65 6.40 7.52
N HIS A 145 -2.88 5.35 7.78
CA HIS A 145 -1.83 4.93 6.84
C HIS A 145 -2.45 4.60 5.49
N LEU A 146 -1.69 4.78 4.41
CA LEU A 146 -1.96 4.25 3.08
C LEU A 146 -1.09 3.00 2.87
N VAL A 147 0.22 3.23 3.00
CA VAL A 147 1.31 2.27 2.85
C VAL A 147 2.27 2.48 4.02
N ILE A 148 2.82 1.41 4.54
CA ILE A 148 3.98 1.48 5.45
C ILE A 148 5.17 0.73 4.83
N GLY A 149 6.37 1.15 5.15
CA GLY A 149 7.59 0.67 4.54
C GLY A 149 8.69 0.37 5.55
N GLU A 150 9.50 -0.63 5.21
CA GLU A 150 10.69 -1.03 5.94
C GLU A 150 11.90 -1.07 5.02
N PHE A 151 13.00 -0.50 5.47
CA PHE A 151 14.24 -0.59 4.74
C PHE A 151 15.12 -1.68 5.33
N LYS A 152 15.89 -2.33 4.47
CA LYS A 152 16.86 -3.35 4.85
C LYS A 152 18.15 -3.10 4.09
N ARG A 153 19.15 -3.95 4.25
CA ARG A 153 20.38 -3.87 3.45
C ARG A 153 20.63 -5.20 2.75
N CYS A 154 20.42 -5.25 1.44
CA CYS A 154 20.58 -6.42 0.57
C CYS A 154 19.92 -7.73 1.09
N LEU A 155 18.84 -7.63 1.89
CA LEU A 155 18.18 -8.79 2.50
C LEU A 155 17.31 -9.58 1.51
N ILE A 156 16.76 -8.95 0.47
CA ILE A 156 15.66 -9.51 -0.33
C ILE A 156 16.23 -10.45 -1.40
N THR A 157 16.10 -11.76 -1.18
CA THR A 157 16.41 -12.75 -2.22
C THR A 157 15.31 -12.77 -3.27
N ALA A 158 15.38 -11.87 -4.25
CA ALA A 158 14.35 -11.65 -5.28
C ALA A 158 13.83 -12.94 -5.93
N ALA A 159 14.72 -13.88 -6.25
CA ALA A 159 14.37 -15.18 -6.83
C ALA A 159 13.43 -16.04 -5.95
N GLN A 160 13.56 -16.00 -4.62
CA GLN A 160 12.66 -16.75 -3.72
C GLN A 160 11.25 -16.14 -3.69
N TRP A 161 11.16 -14.81 -3.65
CA TRP A 161 9.89 -14.09 -3.70
C TRP A 161 9.20 -14.25 -5.06
N GLN A 162 9.94 -14.13 -6.16
CA GLN A 162 9.40 -14.36 -7.52
C GLN A 162 8.98 -15.81 -7.75
N ALA A 163 9.64 -16.79 -7.13
CA ALA A 163 9.24 -18.20 -7.20
C ALA A 163 8.07 -18.57 -6.27
N GLY A 164 7.62 -17.66 -5.39
CA GLY A 164 6.62 -17.97 -4.36
C GLY A 164 7.10 -18.98 -3.31
N ARG A 165 8.42 -19.15 -3.14
CA ARG A 165 9.02 -20.20 -2.31
C ARG A 165 9.97 -19.60 -1.28
N LEU A 166 9.40 -19.11 -0.18
CA LEU A 166 10.13 -18.44 0.89
C LEU A 166 10.74 -19.45 1.86
N THR A 167 12.07 -19.45 1.97
CA THR A 167 12.84 -20.37 2.82
C THR A 167 13.86 -19.61 3.67
N GLY A 168 14.40 -20.25 4.72
CA GLY A 168 15.43 -19.67 5.58
C GLY A 168 15.09 -18.25 6.06
N ALA A 169 15.99 -17.30 5.82
CA ALA A 169 15.81 -15.90 6.17
C ALA A 169 14.59 -15.23 5.48
N GLN A 170 14.25 -15.59 4.23
CA GLN A 170 13.09 -15.01 3.55
C GLN A 170 11.76 -15.45 4.20
N ARG A 171 11.72 -16.67 4.74
CA ARG A 171 10.59 -17.15 5.54
C ARG A 171 10.42 -16.29 6.80
N ASN A 172 11.49 -16.08 7.57
CA ASN A 172 11.49 -15.24 8.77
C ASN A 172 11.09 -13.79 8.46
N PHE A 173 11.62 -13.24 7.38
CA PHE A 173 11.30 -11.89 6.93
C PHE A 173 9.83 -11.74 6.50
N SER A 174 9.24 -12.76 5.86
CA SER A 174 7.79 -12.77 5.55
C SER A 174 6.90 -12.77 6.80
N GLN A 175 7.35 -13.39 7.90
CA GLN A 175 6.66 -13.36 9.18
C GLN A 175 6.76 -11.99 9.84
N GLU A 176 7.93 -11.35 9.74
CA GLU A 176 8.17 -9.98 10.20
C GLU A 176 7.18 -9.02 9.52
N LEU A 177 7.12 -9.01 8.18
CA LEU A 177 6.24 -8.11 7.40
C LEU A 177 4.72 -8.29 7.70
N ARG A 178 4.28 -9.44 8.23
CA ARG A 178 2.86 -9.74 8.53
C ARG A 178 2.33 -9.09 9.82
N GLY A 179 3.12 -9.04 10.89
CA GLY A 179 2.78 -8.31 12.12
C GLY A 179 2.05 -9.06 13.25
N ARG A 180 2.25 -8.60 14.50
CA ARG A 180 2.04 -9.38 15.73
C ARG A 180 0.61 -9.41 16.33
N SER A 181 0.22 -10.59 16.85
CA SER A 181 -0.75 -10.80 17.94
C SER A 181 -0.06 -11.02 19.29
N ARG A 182 -0.62 -10.47 20.37
CA ARG A 182 -0.55 -11.12 21.69
C ARG A 182 -1.80 -12.02 21.85
N PRO A 183 -1.71 -13.15 22.56
CA PRO A 183 -2.81 -13.69 23.35
C PRO A 183 -3.08 -12.77 24.55
N LEU A 184 -4.32 -12.69 25.02
CA LEU A 184 -4.69 -11.99 26.25
C LEU A 184 -4.28 -12.81 27.48
N THR A 185 -2.98 -12.85 27.77
CA THR A 185 -2.45 -13.26 29.09
C THR A 185 -1.38 -12.27 29.53
N TRP A 186 -1.67 -11.56 30.62
CA TRP A 186 -0.65 -10.83 31.37
C TRP A 186 0.34 -11.83 31.96
N VAL A 187 1.64 -11.58 31.79
CA VAL A 187 2.72 -12.23 32.53
C VAL A 187 3.60 -11.11 33.05
N ALA A 188 3.81 -11.03 34.36
CA ALA A 188 4.26 -9.81 35.02
C ALA A 188 5.78 -9.57 34.96
N ASP A 189 6.57 -10.59 34.62
CA ASP A 189 7.97 -10.70 35.10
C ASP A 189 9.06 -10.55 34.02
N PHE A 190 8.80 -9.88 32.89
CA PHE A 190 9.82 -9.63 31.86
C PHE A 190 9.88 -8.15 31.39
N PRO A 191 10.86 -7.37 31.89
CA PRO A 191 11.11 -6.00 31.46
C PRO A 191 12.16 -5.97 30.32
N GLU A 192 11.82 -6.51 29.15
CA GLU A 192 12.51 -6.15 27.90
C GLU A 192 11.52 -5.59 26.88
N PRO A 193 11.79 -4.42 26.28
CA PRO A 193 10.91 -3.82 25.29
C PRO A 193 10.95 -4.65 24.00
N CYS A 194 9.98 -5.54 23.85
CA CYS A 194 9.87 -6.40 22.67
C CYS A 194 9.65 -5.53 21.41
N ASP A 195 10.69 -5.41 20.60
CA ASP A 195 10.60 -5.02 19.19
C ASP A 195 9.42 -5.78 18.52
N ASN A 196 8.64 -5.10 17.67
CA ASN A 196 7.36 -5.59 17.10
C ASN A 196 7.27 -5.18 15.61
N ARG A 197 6.04 -4.87 15.14
CA ARG A 197 5.61 -4.45 13.78
C ARG A 197 5.31 -5.71 12.90
N TYR A 198 4.79 -5.74 11.66
CA TYR A 198 4.23 -4.71 10.75
C TYR A 198 2.71 -4.85 10.50
N ALA A 199 2.27 -5.33 9.31
CA ALA A 199 0.95 -5.07 8.67
C ALA A 199 -0.29 -5.10 9.57
N TYR A 200 -0.45 -6.17 10.37
CA TYR A 200 -1.57 -6.29 11.30
C TYR A 200 -1.63 -5.14 12.32
N LYS A 201 -0.48 -4.77 12.92
CA LYS A 201 -0.42 -3.78 14.02
C LYS A 201 -0.78 -2.37 13.53
N TYR A 202 -0.40 -2.05 12.30
CA TYR A 202 -0.67 -0.75 11.67
C TYR A 202 -2.05 -0.67 10.99
N ALA A 203 -2.85 -1.75 11.04
CA ALA A 203 -4.07 -1.89 10.25
C ALA A 203 -3.85 -1.50 8.78
N CYS A 204 -2.72 -1.92 8.20
CA CYS A 204 -2.27 -1.49 6.89
C CYS A 204 -1.92 -2.71 6.02
N PRO A 205 -2.84 -3.20 5.17
CA PRO A 205 -2.59 -4.33 4.27
C PRO A 205 -1.60 -4.03 3.13
N GLN A 206 -1.25 -2.77 2.86
CA GLN A 206 -0.21 -2.40 1.89
C GLN A 206 1.14 -2.17 2.60
N ILE A 207 2.08 -3.07 2.35
CA ILE A 207 3.46 -3.02 2.85
C ILE A 207 4.42 -2.85 1.67
N LEU A 208 5.44 -2.02 1.82
CA LEU A 208 6.64 -2.09 0.99
C LEU A 208 7.87 -2.48 1.82
N SER A 209 8.87 -3.04 1.17
CA SER A 209 10.23 -3.05 1.71
C SER A 209 11.25 -2.86 0.60
N PHE A 210 12.30 -2.10 0.90
CA PHE A 210 13.38 -1.81 -0.05
C PHE A 210 14.73 -2.04 0.61
N ASP A 211 15.61 -2.80 -0.03
CA ASP A 211 16.90 -3.19 0.56
C ASP A 211 18.13 -2.54 -0.09
N GLY A 212 17.91 -1.52 -0.92
CA GLY A 212 18.92 -0.91 -1.79
C GLY A 212 19.04 -1.53 -3.17
N GLU A 213 18.51 -2.74 -3.40
CA GLU A 213 18.58 -3.43 -4.69
C GLU A 213 17.23 -3.90 -5.22
N THR A 214 16.30 -4.26 -4.36
CA THR A 214 14.95 -4.76 -4.71
C THR A 214 13.89 -4.01 -3.92
N LEU A 215 12.85 -3.54 -4.61
CA LEU A 215 11.57 -3.14 -4.01
C LEU A 215 10.64 -4.36 -3.98
N LEU A 216 10.28 -4.79 -2.78
CA LEU A 216 9.20 -5.73 -2.52
C LEU A 216 7.94 -4.93 -2.17
N MET A 217 6.82 -5.19 -2.84
CA MET A 217 5.51 -4.67 -2.45
C MET A 217 4.58 -5.84 -2.13
N LEU A 218 3.83 -5.76 -1.04
CA LEU A 218 2.92 -6.80 -0.56
C LEU A 218 1.55 -6.20 -0.23
N GLN A 219 0.48 -6.73 -0.83
CA GLN A 219 -0.90 -6.43 -0.47
C GLN A 219 -1.56 -7.66 0.14
N PHE A 220 -1.85 -7.61 1.45
CA PHE A 220 -2.63 -8.64 2.14
C PHE A 220 -4.11 -8.53 1.73
N ARG A 221 -4.68 -9.56 1.08
CA ARG A 221 -6.09 -9.59 0.64
C ARG A 221 -7.06 -9.91 1.78
N ALA A 222 -6.85 -9.30 2.93
CA ALA A 222 -7.65 -9.46 4.15
C ALA A 222 -9.04 -8.79 4.00
N ALA A 223 -10.09 -9.38 4.55
CA ALA A 223 -11.44 -8.78 4.57
C ALA A 223 -11.64 -7.84 5.77
N LYS A 224 -10.90 -8.08 6.87
CA LYS A 224 -10.76 -7.21 8.05
C LYS A 224 -9.33 -7.30 8.58
N VAL A 225 -8.92 -6.35 9.44
CA VAL A 225 -7.57 -6.32 10.06
C VAL A 225 -7.17 -7.67 10.66
N ALA A 226 -8.08 -8.35 11.34
CA ALA A 226 -7.85 -9.67 11.95
C ALA A 226 -7.35 -10.74 10.97
N ASP A 227 -7.81 -10.73 9.72
CA ASP A 227 -7.48 -11.77 8.74
C ASP A 227 -6.04 -11.67 8.24
N ILE A 228 -5.35 -10.53 8.43
CA ILE A 228 -3.91 -10.40 8.15
C ILE A 228 -3.10 -11.44 8.95
N LYS A 229 -3.61 -11.96 10.07
CA LYS A 229 -2.96 -13.03 10.84
C LYS A 229 -3.16 -14.43 10.26
N ASP A 230 -4.18 -14.65 9.43
CA ASP A 230 -4.51 -15.98 8.92
C ASP A 230 -3.41 -16.47 7.97
N ALA A 231 -2.88 -17.66 8.22
CA ALA A 231 -1.90 -18.32 7.35
C ALA A 231 -2.41 -18.44 5.90
N ASN A 232 -3.74 -18.53 5.73
CA ASN A 232 -4.43 -18.66 4.45
C ASN A 232 -4.83 -17.31 3.84
N CYS A 233 -4.52 -16.16 4.47
CA CYS A 233 -4.71 -14.85 3.84
C CYS A 233 -3.79 -14.75 2.61
N PRO A 234 -4.35 -14.61 1.38
CA PRO A 234 -3.55 -14.43 0.18
C PRO A 234 -2.82 -13.09 0.22
N VAL A 235 -1.61 -13.05 -0.32
CA VAL A 235 -0.81 -11.83 -0.42
C VAL A 235 -0.39 -11.62 -1.87
N ASP A 236 -0.83 -10.52 -2.46
CA ASP A 236 -0.36 -10.08 -3.78
C ASP A 236 1.04 -9.51 -3.65
N CYS A 237 1.95 -9.90 -4.53
CA CYS A 237 3.39 -9.66 -4.39
C CYS A 237 4.03 -9.17 -5.69
N TRP A 238 4.78 -8.06 -5.59
CA TRP A 238 5.60 -7.52 -6.68
C TRP A 238 7.06 -7.42 -6.21
N VAL A 239 7.99 -7.92 -7.04
CA VAL A 239 9.43 -7.95 -6.76
C VAL A 239 10.16 -7.21 -7.88
N ILE A 240 10.48 -5.94 -7.67
CA ILE A 240 10.96 -5.04 -8.72
C ILE A 240 12.40 -4.59 -8.40
N PRO A 241 13.41 -4.87 -9.24
CA PRO A 241 14.78 -4.46 -8.98
C PRO A 241 14.93 -2.93 -9.13
N ARG A 242 15.97 -2.37 -8.49
CA ARG A 242 16.37 -0.97 -8.60
C ARG A 242 16.87 -0.66 -10.00
N ALA A 243 17.76 -1.52 -10.53
CA ALA A 243 18.26 -1.43 -11.89
C ALA A 243 17.33 -2.21 -12.83
N ASN A 244 16.31 -1.54 -13.38
CA ASN A 244 15.23 -2.19 -14.14
C ASN A 244 14.96 -1.56 -15.52
N VAL A 245 16.01 -1.14 -16.23
CA VAL A 245 15.88 -0.47 -17.54
C VAL A 245 15.15 -1.37 -18.54
N GLY A 246 14.02 -0.87 -19.08
CA GLY A 246 13.13 -1.63 -19.96
C GLY A 246 11.98 -2.37 -19.25
N GLY A 247 12.00 -2.40 -17.91
CA GLY A 247 10.92 -2.92 -17.06
C GLY A 247 10.17 -1.81 -16.32
N THR A 248 9.33 -2.19 -15.35
CA THR A 248 8.50 -1.26 -14.58
C THR A 248 9.33 -0.31 -13.69
N PRO A 249 9.16 1.02 -13.79
CA PRO A 249 9.81 1.98 -12.90
C PRO A 249 9.29 1.94 -11.47
N LEU A 250 10.19 2.03 -10.49
CA LEU A 250 9.82 2.07 -9.05
C LEU A 250 8.91 3.25 -8.69
N ARG A 251 9.03 4.39 -9.39
CA ARG A 251 8.17 5.58 -9.21
C ARG A 251 6.72 5.29 -9.53
N TYR A 252 6.46 4.72 -10.71
CA TYR A 252 5.12 4.28 -11.10
C TYR A 252 4.57 3.22 -10.14
N ALA A 253 5.40 2.26 -9.74
CA ALA A 253 4.98 1.22 -8.79
C ALA A 253 4.55 1.79 -7.43
N LEU A 254 5.37 2.67 -6.83
CA LEU A 254 5.02 3.35 -5.57
C LEU A 254 3.77 4.22 -5.72
N TYR A 255 3.65 4.98 -6.81
CA TYR A 255 2.47 5.80 -7.08
C TYR A 255 1.18 4.99 -7.06
N ARG A 256 1.10 3.92 -7.84
CA ARG A 256 -0.12 3.08 -7.90
C ARG A 256 -0.38 2.35 -6.59
N PHE A 257 0.66 1.99 -5.84
CA PHE A 257 0.52 1.38 -4.53
C PHE A 257 -0.01 2.37 -3.46
N LEU A 258 0.41 3.64 -3.52
CA LEU A 258 -0.17 4.74 -2.72
C LEU A 258 -1.64 5.01 -3.10
N VAL A 259 -1.97 5.07 -4.40
CA VAL A 259 -3.36 5.23 -4.87
C VAL A 259 -4.23 4.06 -4.38
N GLN A 260 -3.76 2.82 -4.45
CA GLN A 260 -4.47 1.65 -3.91
C GLN A 260 -4.72 1.76 -2.40
N GLY A 261 -3.69 2.15 -1.63
CA GLY A 261 -3.84 2.44 -0.20
C GLY A 261 -4.82 3.58 0.06
N PHE A 262 -4.88 4.59 -0.81
CA PHE A 262 -5.87 5.66 -0.74
C PHE A 262 -7.29 5.15 -1.02
N ARG A 263 -7.51 4.28 -2.02
CA ARG A 263 -8.83 3.66 -2.30
C ARG A 263 -9.36 2.89 -1.09
N ARG A 264 -8.47 2.17 -0.39
CA ARG A 264 -8.78 1.53 0.90
C ARG A 264 -9.29 2.57 1.92
N CYS A 265 -8.56 3.65 2.12
CA CYS A 265 -8.93 4.70 3.08
C CYS A 265 -10.26 5.37 2.73
N GLN A 266 -10.52 5.67 1.45
CA GLN A 266 -11.84 6.11 0.96
C GLN A 266 -12.94 5.10 1.32
N GLY A 267 -12.71 3.80 1.12
CA GLY A 267 -13.65 2.77 1.55
C GLY A 267 -13.87 2.67 3.06
N CYS A 268 -12.94 3.16 3.89
CA CYS A 268 -13.10 3.26 5.35
C CYS A 268 -13.90 4.49 5.80
N THR A 269 -14.20 5.44 4.90
CA THR A 269 -14.99 6.65 5.17
C THR A 269 -16.34 6.59 4.47
N ALA A 270 -16.86 5.37 4.29
CA ALA A 270 -18.16 5.11 3.70
C ALA A 270 -19.29 5.76 4.51
N ASN A 271 -20.30 6.29 3.83
CA ASN A 271 -21.46 6.88 4.48
C ASN A 271 -22.27 5.77 5.20
N PRO A 272 -22.49 5.84 6.53
CA PRO A 272 -23.10 4.76 7.30
C PRO A 272 -24.59 4.56 7.00
N GLY A 273 -25.27 5.59 6.50
CA GLY A 273 -26.66 5.55 6.04
C GLY A 273 -26.83 5.22 4.55
N LEU A 274 -25.76 4.92 3.81
CA LEU A 274 -25.86 4.63 2.37
C LEU A 274 -26.72 3.39 2.13
N GLN A 275 -27.81 3.59 1.40
CA GLN A 275 -28.62 2.53 0.82
C GLN A 275 -28.76 2.75 -0.69
N LEU A 276 -28.86 1.66 -1.43
CA LEU A 276 -29.27 1.64 -2.83
C LEU A 276 -30.43 0.65 -2.93
N ASN A 277 -31.59 1.11 -3.40
CA ASN A 277 -32.83 0.33 -3.46
C ASN A 277 -33.13 -0.41 -2.12
N ASP A 278 -33.10 0.34 -1.01
CA ASP A 278 -33.33 -0.13 0.38
C ASP A 278 -32.37 -1.21 0.91
N VAL A 279 -31.28 -1.50 0.19
CA VAL A 279 -30.23 -2.45 0.61
C VAL A 279 -28.99 -1.68 1.04
N THR A 280 -28.25 -2.20 2.02
CA THR A 280 -26.90 -1.74 2.37
C THR A 280 -25.82 -2.65 1.77
N ALA A 281 -24.63 -2.12 1.50
CA ALA A 281 -23.49 -2.95 1.09
C ALA A 281 -23.22 -4.07 2.11
N HIS A 282 -23.11 -5.33 1.65
CA HIS A 282 -22.93 -6.51 2.49
C HIS A 282 -21.58 -6.48 3.24
N ARG A 283 -20.52 -6.01 2.56
CA ARG A 283 -19.20 -5.76 3.15
C ARG A 283 -18.39 -4.78 2.29
N ARG A 284 -17.21 -4.38 2.76
CA ARG A 284 -16.17 -3.73 1.95
C ARG A 284 -14.88 -4.53 2.03
N TYR A 285 -14.13 -4.64 0.94
CA TYR A 285 -12.82 -5.27 0.96
C TYR A 285 -11.81 -4.37 1.67
N PHE A 286 -11.28 -4.82 2.81
CA PHE A 286 -10.37 -4.02 3.62
C PHE A 286 -9.02 -3.70 2.95
N PHE A 287 -8.64 -4.37 1.86
CA PHE A 287 -7.40 -4.06 1.13
C PHE A 287 -7.55 -3.02 0.01
N ASN A 288 -8.76 -2.72 -0.48
CA ASN A 288 -8.96 -1.76 -1.60
C ASN A 288 -10.19 -0.83 -1.46
N GLY A 289 -11.01 -1.02 -0.43
CA GLY A 289 -12.16 -0.17 -0.12
C GLY A 289 -13.42 -0.40 -0.98
N VAL A 290 -13.39 -1.35 -1.92
CA VAL A 290 -14.53 -1.64 -2.81
C VAL A 290 -15.70 -2.26 -2.02
N PRO A 291 -16.93 -1.73 -2.15
CA PRO A 291 -18.12 -2.33 -1.59
C PRO A 291 -18.57 -3.57 -2.37
N VAL A 292 -19.01 -4.57 -1.63
CA VAL A 292 -19.64 -5.79 -2.14
C VAL A 292 -21.09 -5.78 -1.70
N TRP A 293 -21.98 -5.93 -2.66
CA TRP A 293 -23.43 -6.00 -2.51
C TRP A 293 -23.89 -7.43 -2.70
N LYS A 294 -24.92 -7.86 -1.95
CA LYS A 294 -25.48 -9.21 -2.08
C LYS A 294 -26.92 -9.12 -2.58
N ILE A 295 -27.11 -9.34 -3.87
CA ILE A 295 -28.40 -9.22 -4.56
C ILE A 295 -28.84 -10.62 -5.00
N ASN A 296 -30.04 -11.04 -4.57
CA ASN A 296 -30.61 -12.35 -4.87
C ASN A 296 -29.66 -13.53 -4.58
N GLY A 297 -28.82 -13.39 -3.54
CA GLY A 297 -27.80 -14.38 -3.13
C GLY A 297 -26.43 -14.19 -3.78
N THR A 298 -26.34 -13.50 -4.91
CA THR A 298 -25.09 -13.26 -5.67
C THR A 298 -24.35 -12.03 -5.17
N GLU A 299 -23.02 -12.10 -5.10
CA GLU A 299 -22.17 -10.98 -4.72
C GLU A 299 -21.70 -10.18 -5.96
N THR A 300 -21.76 -8.84 -5.88
CA THR A 300 -21.36 -7.92 -6.96
C THR A 300 -20.80 -6.61 -6.40
N ASP A 301 -19.88 -5.97 -7.13
CA ASP A 301 -19.42 -4.60 -6.89
C ASP A 301 -20.22 -3.56 -7.70
N ARG A 302 -21.11 -4.01 -8.60
CA ARG A 302 -21.96 -3.22 -9.49
C ARG A 302 -23.45 -3.56 -9.28
N PRO A 303 -24.05 -3.12 -8.16
CA PRO A 303 -25.43 -3.44 -7.81
C PRO A 303 -26.42 -2.82 -8.83
N TRP A 304 -27.36 -3.60 -9.35
CA TRP A 304 -28.33 -3.19 -10.39
C TRP A 304 -27.75 -2.50 -11.64
N GLY A 305 -26.46 -2.73 -11.94
CA GLY A 305 -25.77 -2.05 -13.04
C GLY A 305 -25.27 -0.64 -12.70
N TYR A 306 -25.51 -0.16 -11.47
CA TYR A 306 -24.91 1.07 -10.97
C TYR A 306 -23.39 0.92 -10.84
N GLN A 307 -22.69 2.03 -11.03
CA GLN A 307 -21.24 2.10 -10.99
C GLN A 307 -20.78 3.16 -9.99
N ARG A 308 -19.72 2.84 -9.26
CA ARG A 308 -19.10 3.75 -8.30
C ARG A 308 -18.13 4.66 -9.05
N ARG A 309 -18.39 5.97 -9.09
CA ARG A 309 -17.53 6.99 -9.73
C ARG A 309 -16.90 7.88 -8.69
N LEU A 310 -15.73 8.42 -9.03
CA LEU A 310 -15.02 9.36 -8.17
C LEU A 310 -15.39 10.80 -8.55
N HIS A 311 -15.51 11.69 -7.57
CA HIS A 311 -15.67 13.12 -7.79
C HIS A 311 -14.32 13.84 -7.59
N CYS A 312 -13.73 14.32 -8.70
CA CYS A 312 -12.39 14.92 -8.71
C CYS A 312 -12.19 16.08 -7.74
N ASP A 313 -13.20 16.92 -7.51
CA ASP A 313 -13.03 18.15 -6.72
C ASP A 313 -13.09 17.91 -5.20
N SER A 314 -13.42 16.68 -4.79
CA SER A 314 -13.57 16.31 -3.37
C SER A 314 -12.83 15.04 -2.95
N GLY A 315 -12.50 14.15 -3.89
CA GLY A 315 -11.97 12.83 -3.58
C GLY A 315 -12.97 11.91 -2.89
N ALA A 316 -14.27 12.22 -2.96
CA ALA A 316 -15.34 11.34 -2.54
C ALA A 316 -15.78 10.43 -3.70
N PHE A 317 -16.26 9.23 -3.40
CA PHE A 317 -16.99 8.40 -4.36
C PHE A 317 -18.50 8.66 -4.29
N TYR A 318 -19.18 8.58 -5.42
CA TYR A 318 -20.63 8.60 -5.56
C TYR A 318 -21.10 7.44 -6.45
N TRP A 319 -22.41 7.17 -6.45
CA TRP A 319 -23.01 6.17 -7.33
C TRP A 319 -23.61 6.82 -8.57
N ALA A 320 -23.45 6.15 -9.72
CA ALA A 320 -23.96 6.57 -11.01
C ALA A 320 -24.72 5.43 -11.70
N ASP A 321 -25.64 5.79 -12.60
CA ASP A 321 -26.33 4.85 -13.47
C ASP A 321 -25.40 4.26 -14.56
N SER A 322 -25.92 3.34 -15.37
CA SER A 322 -25.17 2.73 -16.49
C SER A 322 -24.81 3.71 -17.61
N SER A 323 -25.45 4.88 -17.65
CA SER A 323 -25.19 5.97 -18.60
C SER A 323 -24.14 6.96 -18.07
N GLY A 324 -23.74 6.82 -16.80
CA GLY A 324 -22.76 7.66 -16.12
C GLY A 324 -23.35 8.88 -15.40
N ASN A 325 -24.68 9.02 -15.33
CA ASN A 325 -25.34 10.08 -14.57
C ASN A 325 -25.28 9.77 -13.08
N ALA A 326 -25.02 10.77 -12.22
CA ALA A 326 -25.07 10.59 -10.78
C ALA A 326 -26.48 10.17 -10.33
N LEU A 327 -26.56 9.16 -9.45
CA LEU A 327 -27.80 8.82 -8.76
C LEU A 327 -28.14 9.94 -7.77
N MET A 328 -29.42 10.28 -7.69
CA MET A 328 -29.95 11.27 -6.76
C MET A 328 -30.84 10.60 -5.72
N ASP A 329 -30.87 11.14 -4.50
CA ASP A 329 -31.82 10.78 -3.46
C ASP A 329 -33.19 11.47 -3.67
N ASP A 330 -34.15 11.21 -2.79
CA ASP A 330 -35.49 11.81 -2.82
C ASP A 330 -35.50 13.35 -2.71
N ASN A 331 -34.40 13.96 -2.25
CA ASN A 331 -34.21 15.40 -2.14
C ASN A 331 -33.51 16.01 -3.37
N GLY A 332 -33.12 15.18 -4.35
CA GLY A 332 -32.35 15.59 -5.52
C GLY A 332 -30.84 15.77 -5.25
N ALA A 333 -30.33 15.25 -4.13
CA ALA A 333 -28.91 15.30 -3.79
C ALA A 333 -28.16 14.05 -4.26
N ILE A 334 -26.88 14.19 -4.63
CA ILE A 334 -26.05 13.08 -5.11
C ILE A 334 -25.90 11.98 -4.04
N VAL A 335 -26.09 10.72 -4.44
CA VAL A 335 -25.90 9.55 -3.58
C VAL A 335 -24.41 9.25 -3.40
N TRP A 336 -23.82 9.86 -2.36
CA TRP A 336 -22.41 9.72 -1.99
C TRP A 336 -22.11 8.37 -1.33
N ASP A 337 -21.09 7.66 -1.82
CA ASP A 337 -20.57 6.43 -1.23
C ASP A 337 -19.62 6.71 -0.04
N THR A 338 -18.80 7.76 -0.11
CA THR A 338 -17.76 8.08 0.88
C THR A 338 -17.69 9.57 1.20
N LEU A 339 -17.05 9.92 2.32
CA LEU A 339 -16.68 11.30 2.65
C LEU A 339 -15.54 11.84 1.77
N ALA A 340 -15.41 13.16 1.74
CA ALA A 340 -14.42 13.92 0.98
C ALA A 340 -13.03 13.98 1.65
N TYR A 341 -11.98 13.98 0.84
CA TYR A 341 -10.57 13.99 1.24
C TYR A 341 -9.83 15.29 0.88
N TRP A 342 -10.40 16.11 0.00
CA TRP A 342 -9.98 17.49 -0.24
C TRP A 342 -11.21 18.35 -0.56
N SER A 343 -10.99 19.65 -0.74
CA SER A 343 -11.95 20.60 -1.29
C SER A 343 -11.17 21.45 -2.31
N ALA A 344 -11.71 21.61 -3.51
CA ALA A 344 -11.21 22.54 -4.52
C ALA A 344 -11.29 24.01 -4.04
#